data_AF-A0A970H8G1-F1
#
_entry.id   AF-A0A970H8G1-F1
#
_cell.length_a   1.000
_cell.length_b   1.000
_cell.length_c   1.000
_cell.angle_alpha   90.00
_cell.angle_beta   90.00
_cell.angle_gamma   90.00
#
_symmetry.space_group_name_H-M   'P 1'
#
loop_
_entity.id
_entity.type
_entity.pdbx_description
1 polymer ?
#
loop_
_entity_poly.entity_id
_entity_poly.type
_entity_poly.pdbx_seq_one_letter_code
_entity_poly.pdbx_strand_id
1 'polypeptide(L)'
;MDRLDTAVATAILGLDTLWGGNVMDPSGTGRFIADSWFSGAPLPAAYGAPRAAAVRAAGGLSAATPDRAAIAAYLGAFDLPGAFAQIRDEATALPALRRAYLENLAASCDLMWELALEKLGQGEPVPFARAVLASCGEPPTPSVPEPKRERLAALLAVDPGDLAAAVAAWRGDRLVPRRAIRSLAGAFIAELDAHCQRHLLPHLPARLHAVPRANIEFLPIEDAWFSGSMNYLGRARDAAGRPLYEATYEINASLEISVPEFAQLVSHEVVPGHVTTFALLQHLYHLGEIGFEATVQTMNTRGATLSEGIANNALLIAHGVTGIEELPDPDLQIGLLLALLQDDAKNQAAWLTWQEGWPQEEVAPVLRRDFLVSEERAQKLSGAWARHPLMGRLYLPCYRAGTEKVAALRRRCRPDELLPAVFGARGLVDITTLDDLLPPA
;
A
#
# COMPACT_ATOMS: atom_id res chain seq x y z
N MET A 1 -15.05 0.83 -22.28
CA MET A 1 -15.44 0.22 -21.00
C MET A 1 -16.68 -0.58 -21.24
N ASP A 2 -16.67 -1.84 -20.84
CA ASP A 2 -17.88 -2.64 -20.76
C ASP A 2 -18.64 -2.35 -19.45
N ARG A 3 -19.65 -3.17 -19.15
CA ARG A 3 -20.48 -3.03 -17.95
C ARG A 3 -19.71 -3.30 -16.67
N LEU A 4 -18.81 -4.29 -16.67
CA LEU A 4 -17.97 -4.63 -15.53
C LEU A 4 -16.95 -3.52 -15.25
N ASP A 5 -16.24 -3.04 -16.28
CA ASP A 5 -15.30 -1.93 -16.16
C ASP A 5 -15.97 -0.69 -15.55
N THR A 6 -17.18 -0.38 -16.01
CA THR A 6 -17.97 0.75 -15.52
C THR A 6 -18.36 0.57 -14.06
N ALA A 7 -18.73 -0.65 -13.65
CA ALA A 7 -19.07 -0.97 -12.27
C ALA A 7 -17.85 -0.86 -11.34
N VAL A 8 -16.69 -1.41 -11.75
CA VAL A 8 -15.41 -1.29 -11.03
C VAL A 8 -15.01 0.18 -10.86
N ALA A 9 -15.04 0.95 -11.95
CA ALA A 9 -14.72 2.38 -11.92
C ALA A 9 -15.66 3.15 -10.98
N THR A 10 -16.97 2.90 -11.07
CA THR A 10 -17.98 3.57 -10.25
C THR A 10 -17.83 3.21 -8.77
N ALA A 11 -17.57 1.95 -8.47
CA ALA A 11 -17.37 1.48 -7.11
C ALA A 11 -16.17 2.16 -6.45
N ILE A 12 -14.99 2.04 -7.09
CA ILE A 12 -13.73 2.52 -6.49
C ILE A 12 -13.70 4.05 -6.46
N LEU A 13 -13.91 4.73 -7.59
CA LEU A 13 -13.82 6.19 -7.63
C LEU A 13 -15.01 6.87 -6.94
N GLY A 14 -16.13 6.16 -6.83
CA GLY A 14 -17.29 6.64 -6.08
C GLY A 14 -17.04 6.62 -4.58
N LEU A 15 -16.40 5.56 -4.05
CA LEU A 15 -15.93 5.50 -2.67
C LEU A 15 -14.79 6.49 -2.42
N ASP A 16 -13.80 6.57 -3.31
CA ASP A 16 -12.70 7.54 -3.23
C ASP A 16 -13.26 8.96 -3.09
N THR A 17 -14.18 9.36 -3.98
CA THR A 17 -14.88 10.65 -3.92
C THR A 17 -15.62 10.85 -2.61
N LEU A 18 -16.35 9.85 -2.12
CA LEU A 18 -17.11 9.94 -0.86
C LEU A 18 -16.20 10.23 0.34
N TRP A 19 -15.01 9.65 0.34
CA TRP A 19 -13.99 9.89 1.37
C TRP A 19 -13.10 11.11 1.08
N GLY A 20 -13.38 11.86 0.01
CA GLY A 20 -12.67 13.09 -0.33
C GLY A 20 -11.44 12.91 -1.22
N GLY A 21 -11.15 11.68 -1.63
CA GLY A 21 -10.05 11.35 -2.52
C GLY A 21 -10.28 11.86 -3.95
N ASN A 22 -9.16 12.19 -4.59
CA ASN A 22 -9.07 12.73 -5.94
C ASN A 22 -8.00 11.96 -6.72
N VAL A 23 -8.36 10.83 -7.33
CA VAL A 23 -7.43 10.00 -8.14
C VAL A 23 -6.67 10.76 -9.24
N MET A 24 -7.21 11.87 -9.75
CA MET A 24 -6.57 12.67 -10.80
C MET A 24 -5.61 13.73 -10.27
N ASP A 25 -5.55 13.93 -8.95
CA ASP A 25 -4.60 14.84 -8.32
C ASP A 25 -3.17 14.40 -8.66
N PRO A 26 -2.30 15.32 -9.12
CA PRO A 26 -0.91 14.99 -9.36
C PRO A 26 -0.13 14.69 -8.06
N SER A 27 -0.65 15.12 -6.91
CA SER A 27 -0.03 14.95 -5.60
C SER A 27 -0.73 13.89 -4.75
N GLY A 28 0.05 13.23 -3.89
CA GLY A 28 -0.45 12.30 -2.89
C GLY A 28 -1.33 12.95 -1.85
N THR A 29 -1.25 14.28 -1.70
CA THR A 29 -2.11 15.02 -0.75
C THR A 29 -3.58 14.97 -1.11
N GLY A 30 -3.91 14.77 -2.39
CA GLY A 30 -5.29 14.70 -2.88
C GLY A 30 -5.80 13.27 -3.05
N ARG A 31 -4.94 12.25 -3.03
CA ARG A 31 -5.32 10.84 -3.25
C ARG A 31 -5.63 10.15 -1.93
N PHE A 32 -6.51 9.14 -1.97
CA PHE A 32 -6.84 8.42 -0.74
C PHE A 32 -7.19 6.94 -0.88
N ILE A 33 -8.24 6.56 -1.61
CA ILE A 33 -8.60 5.14 -1.81
C ILE A 33 -8.07 4.66 -3.15
N ALA A 34 -8.30 5.43 -4.20
CA ALA A 34 -7.80 5.12 -5.54
C ALA A 34 -6.39 5.68 -5.70
N ASP A 35 -5.41 4.79 -5.76
CA ASP A 35 -3.99 5.14 -5.82
C ASP A 35 -3.53 5.42 -7.26
N SER A 36 -4.20 4.81 -8.24
CA SER A 36 -3.90 4.98 -9.66
C SER A 36 -5.16 5.07 -10.54
N TRP A 37 -5.04 5.73 -11.69
CA TRP A 37 -6.00 5.63 -12.80
C TRP A 37 -5.25 5.75 -14.13
N PHE A 38 -4.76 4.61 -14.64
CA PHE A 38 -3.91 4.59 -15.84
C PHE A 38 -4.53 3.93 -17.07
N SER A 39 -5.82 3.54 -17.01
CA SER A 39 -6.51 2.90 -18.15
C SER A 39 -6.65 3.82 -19.36
N GLY A 40 -6.76 5.13 -19.15
CA GLY A 40 -7.14 6.10 -20.19
C GLY A 40 -8.64 6.08 -20.51
N ALA A 41 -9.44 5.30 -19.77
CA ALA A 41 -10.87 5.27 -19.93
C ALA A 41 -11.54 6.56 -19.39
N PRO A 42 -12.75 6.90 -19.88
CA PRO A 42 -13.53 7.99 -19.31
C PRO A 42 -13.81 7.77 -17.82
N LEU A 43 -13.73 8.84 -17.03
CA LEU A 43 -14.08 8.81 -15.61
C LEU A 43 -15.59 8.58 -15.43
N PRO A 44 -16.02 7.80 -14.42
CA PRO A 44 -17.44 7.53 -14.16
C PRO A 44 -18.15 8.79 -13.66
N ALA A 45 -19.48 8.83 -13.81
CA ALA A 45 -20.28 9.98 -13.34
C ALA A 45 -20.15 10.24 -11.83
N ALA A 46 -19.99 9.17 -11.03
CA ALA A 46 -19.73 9.23 -9.59
C ALA A 46 -18.40 9.96 -9.24
N TYR A 47 -17.53 10.20 -10.22
CA TYR A 47 -16.35 11.03 -10.08
C TYR A 47 -16.48 12.36 -10.85
N GLY A 48 -16.92 12.33 -12.11
CA GLY A 48 -16.89 13.51 -13.00
C GLY A 48 -17.99 14.55 -12.78
N ALA A 49 -19.10 14.20 -12.13
CA ALA A 49 -20.23 15.10 -11.99
C ALA A 49 -19.95 16.29 -11.04
N PRO A 50 -20.64 17.45 -11.21
CA PRO A 50 -20.47 18.60 -10.32
C PRO A 50 -20.69 18.29 -8.83
N ARG A 51 -21.63 17.39 -8.51
CA ARG A 51 -21.89 16.96 -7.13
C ARG A 51 -20.72 16.17 -6.54
N ALA A 52 -20.09 15.30 -7.34
CA ALA A 52 -18.90 14.55 -6.95
C ALA A 52 -17.71 15.50 -6.70
N ALA A 53 -17.51 16.48 -7.60
CA ALA A 53 -16.48 17.50 -7.43
C ALA A 53 -16.67 18.33 -6.15
N ALA A 54 -17.91 18.67 -5.79
CA ALA A 54 -18.21 19.38 -4.54
C ALA A 54 -17.83 18.57 -3.29
N VAL A 55 -18.10 17.26 -3.27
CA VAL A 55 -17.70 16.38 -2.15
C VAL A 55 -16.18 16.32 -2.02
N ARG A 56 -15.44 16.14 -3.13
CA ARG A 56 -13.97 16.15 -3.11
C ARG A 56 -13.40 17.48 -2.63
N ALA A 57 -13.91 18.59 -3.14
CA ALA A 57 -13.48 19.93 -2.74
C ALA A 57 -13.73 20.21 -1.24
N ALA A 58 -14.74 19.58 -0.66
CA ALA A 58 -15.04 19.66 0.77
C ALA A 58 -14.25 18.65 1.64
N GLY A 59 -13.41 17.80 1.04
CA GLY A 59 -12.64 16.76 1.73
C GLY A 59 -13.46 15.52 2.14
N GLY A 60 -14.67 15.37 1.61
CA GLY A 60 -15.55 14.21 1.86
C GLY A 60 -15.72 13.85 3.34
N LEU A 61 -15.79 12.55 3.62
CA LEU A 61 -15.91 12.02 4.99
C LEU A 61 -14.63 12.13 5.82
N SER A 62 -13.47 12.32 5.20
CA SER A 62 -12.19 12.48 5.87
C SER A 62 -11.96 13.92 6.37
N ALA A 63 -12.78 14.88 5.94
CA ALA A 63 -12.76 16.24 6.48
C ALA A 63 -13.02 16.26 7.99
N ALA A 64 -12.38 17.19 8.69
CA ALA A 64 -12.59 17.40 10.13
C ALA A 64 -14.08 17.70 10.47
N THR A 65 -14.78 18.38 9.56
CA THR A 65 -16.22 18.61 9.62
C THR A 65 -16.83 18.34 8.24
N PRO A 66 -17.31 17.10 7.98
CA PRO A 66 -17.86 16.73 6.68
C PRO A 66 -19.09 17.54 6.30
N ASP A 67 -19.16 18.01 5.05
CA ASP A 67 -20.35 18.64 4.48
C ASP A 67 -21.44 17.58 4.24
N ARG A 68 -22.30 17.39 5.24
CA ARG A 68 -23.38 16.40 5.21
C ARG A 68 -24.40 16.65 4.10
N ALA A 69 -24.62 17.90 3.68
CA ALA A 69 -25.57 18.21 2.64
C ALA A 69 -25.02 17.82 1.26
N ALA A 70 -23.75 18.16 0.99
CA ALA A 70 -23.07 17.71 -0.23
C ALA A 70 -22.99 16.19 -0.31
N ILE A 71 -22.64 15.53 0.80
CA ILE A 71 -22.59 14.06 0.88
C ILE A 71 -23.98 13.45 0.62
N ALA A 72 -25.04 13.95 1.27
CA ALA A 72 -26.39 13.43 1.03
C ALA A 72 -26.84 13.62 -0.43
N ALA A 73 -26.53 14.77 -1.04
CA ALA A 73 -26.83 15.02 -2.45
C ALA A 73 -26.05 14.11 -3.40
N TYR A 74 -24.84 13.73 -3.04
CA TYR A 74 -24.00 12.77 -3.76
C TYR A 74 -24.56 11.35 -3.64
N LEU A 75 -24.88 10.89 -2.43
CA LEU A 75 -25.45 9.56 -2.17
C LEU A 75 -26.85 9.40 -2.78
N GLY A 76 -27.63 10.47 -2.88
CA GLY A 76 -28.91 10.47 -3.59
C GLY A 76 -28.79 10.44 -5.13
N ALA A 77 -27.59 10.66 -5.67
CA ALA A 77 -27.35 10.71 -7.12
C ALA A 77 -26.66 9.46 -7.67
N PHE A 78 -25.89 8.75 -6.84
CA PHE A 78 -25.05 7.62 -7.28
C PHE A 78 -25.28 6.40 -6.39
N ASP A 79 -25.70 5.30 -7.01
CA ASP A 79 -25.89 4.01 -6.34
C ASP A 79 -24.57 3.23 -6.30
N LEU A 80 -23.77 3.49 -5.27
CA LEU A 80 -22.51 2.75 -5.05
C LEU A 80 -22.76 1.28 -4.70
N PRO A 81 -23.72 0.93 -3.80
CA PRO A 81 -24.06 -0.47 -3.53
C PRO A 81 -24.48 -1.25 -4.78
N GLY A 82 -25.24 -0.62 -5.68
CA GLY A 82 -25.59 -1.18 -6.98
C GLY A 82 -24.36 -1.48 -7.84
N ALA A 83 -23.33 -0.63 -7.82
CA ALA A 83 -22.07 -0.90 -8.51
C ALA A 83 -21.33 -2.12 -7.91
N PHE A 84 -21.31 -2.28 -6.59
CA PHE A 84 -20.69 -3.44 -5.93
C PHE A 84 -21.41 -4.75 -6.27
N ALA A 85 -22.75 -4.73 -6.26
CA ALA A 85 -23.58 -5.86 -6.68
C ALA A 85 -23.33 -6.19 -8.16
N GLN A 86 -23.24 -5.16 -9.01
CA GLN A 86 -22.95 -5.32 -10.43
C GLN A 86 -21.58 -5.97 -10.69
N ILE A 87 -20.56 -5.65 -9.89
CA ILE A 87 -19.24 -6.33 -9.97
C ILE A 87 -19.41 -7.83 -9.71
N ARG A 88 -20.11 -8.21 -8.63
CA ARG A 88 -20.36 -9.63 -8.28
C ARG A 88 -21.13 -10.35 -9.38
N ASP A 89 -22.18 -9.75 -9.90
CA ASP A 89 -23.04 -10.35 -10.94
C ASP A 89 -22.25 -10.63 -12.22
N GLU A 90 -21.49 -9.66 -12.72
CA GLU A 90 -20.68 -9.82 -13.94
C GLU A 90 -19.49 -10.76 -13.71
N ALA A 91 -18.94 -10.81 -12.49
CA ALA A 91 -17.84 -11.70 -12.15
C ALA A 91 -18.21 -13.19 -12.25
N THR A 92 -19.50 -13.55 -12.13
CA THR A 92 -19.96 -14.96 -12.22
C THR A 92 -19.59 -15.64 -13.54
N ALA A 93 -19.51 -14.89 -14.63
CA ALA A 93 -19.18 -15.38 -15.97
C ALA A 93 -17.67 -15.43 -16.25
N LEU A 94 -16.82 -14.98 -15.32
CA LEU A 94 -15.37 -14.90 -15.49
C LEU A 94 -14.64 -16.17 -15.02
N PRO A 95 -13.38 -16.37 -15.47
CA PRO A 95 -12.52 -17.40 -14.92
C PRO A 95 -12.39 -17.29 -13.40
N ALA A 96 -12.27 -18.44 -12.72
CA ALA A 96 -12.36 -18.55 -11.26
C ALA A 96 -11.45 -17.57 -10.50
N LEU A 97 -10.21 -17.40 -10.94
CA LEU A 97 -9.24 -16.49 -10.32
C LEU A 97 -9.70 -15.03 -10.37
N ARG A 98 -10.05 -14.54 -11.56
CA ARG A 98 -10.50 -13.16 -11.77
C ARG A 98 -11.84 -12.90 -11.07
N ARG A 99 -12.73 -13.90 -11.07
CA ARG A 99 -13.98 -13.85 -10.31
C ARG A 99 -13.71 -13.66 -8.81
N ALA A 100 -12.87 -14.51 -8.22
CA ALA A 100 -12.55 -14.44 -6.80
C ALA A 100 -11.92 -13.08 -6.41
N TYR A 101 -11.00 -12.56 -7.23
CA TYR A 101 -10.43 -11.23 -7.03
C TYR A 101 -11.50 -10.13 -7.00
N LEU A 102 -12.41 -10.13 -7.99
CA LEU A 102 -13.47 -9.12 -8.09
C LEU A 102 -14.51 -9.24 -6.97
N GLU A 103 -14.85 -10.46 -6.55
CA GLU A 103 -15.71 -10.69 -5.38
C GLU A 103 -15.08 -10.15 -4.10
N ASN A 104 -13.78 -10.38 -3.91
CA ASN A 104 -13.02 -9.85 -2.77
C ASN A 104 -12.94 -8.31 -2.80
N LEU A 105 -12.67 -7.72 -3.98
CA LEU A 105 -12.69 -6.27 -4.17
C LEU A 105 -14.05 -5.67 -3.81
N ALA A 106 -15.15 -6.28 -4.30
CA ALA A 106 -16.50 -5.84 -3.99
C ALA A 106 -16.82 -5.95 -2.49
N ALA A 107 -16.34 -7.01 -1.82
CA ALA A 107 -16.49 -7.16 -0.37
C ALA A 107 -15.72 -6.10 0.42
N SER A 108 -14.49 -5.75 0.00
CA SER A 108 -13.76 -4.62 0.60
C SER A 108 -14.51 -3.29 0.37
N CYS A 109 -15.10 -3.08 -0.81
CA CYS A 109 -15.90 -1.90 -1.14
C CYS A 109 -17.17 -1.80 -0.28
N ASP A 110 -17.92 -2.89 -0.11
CA ASP A 110 -19.10 -2.95 0.77
C ASP A 110 -18.73 -2.50 2.19
N LEU A 111 -17.58 -2.95 2.70
CA LEU A 111 -17.18 -2.59 4.06
C LEU A 111 -16.69 -1.13 4.17
N MET A 112 -15.98 -0.61 3.16
CA MET A 112 -15.68 0.84 3.10
C MET A 112 -16.95 1.70 3.07
N TRP A 113 -18.01 1.19 2.43
CA TRP A 113 -19.34 1.79 2.45
C TRP A 113 -20.03 1.70 3.82
N GLU A 114 -20.01 0.54 4.48
CA GLU A 114 -20.52 0.38 5.84
C GLU A 114 -19.84 1.36 6.82
N LEU A 115 -18.52 1.52 6.71
CA LEU A 115 -17.76 2.49 7.52
C LEU A 115 -18.13 3.94 7.21
N ALA A 116 -18.51 4.24 5.96
CA ALA A 116 -19.01 5.56 5.58
C ALA A 116 -20.38 5.84 6.24
N LEU A 117 -21.28 4.84 6.24
CA LEU A 117 -22.57 4.93 6.92
C LEU A 117 -22.42 5.06 8.44
N GLU A 118 -21.53 4.29 9.06
CA GLU A 118 -21.18 4.43 10.48
C GLU A 118 -20.72 5.87 10.78
N LYS A 119 -19.79 6.41 9.97
CA LYS A 119 -19.27 7.78 10.15
C LYS A 119 -20.37 8.85 10.03
N LEU A 120 -21.38 8.59 9.20
CA LEU A 120 -22.55 9.45 9.04
C LEU A 120 -23.58 9.30 10.16
N GLY A 121 -23.49 8.26 10.99
CA GLY A 121 -24.51 7.90 11.99
C GLY A 121 -25.74 7.25 11.38
N GLN A 122 -25.57 6.57 10.23
CA GLN A 122 -26.63 5.96 9.43
C GLN A 122 -26.48 4.43 9.29
N GLY A 123 -25.44 3.85 9.88
CA GLY A 123 -25.17 2.42 9.87
C GLY A 123 -24.76 1.92 11.26
N GLU A 124 -24.82 0.60 11.43
CA GLU A 124 -24.34 -0.05 12.65
C GLU A 124 -22.81 0.09 12.79
N PRO A 125 -22.28 0.10 14.02
CA PRO A 125 -20.84 0.03 14.24
C PRO A 125 -20.22 -1.20 13.58
N VAL A 126 -19.19 -1.00 12.76
CA VAL A 126 -18.45 -2.07 12.09
C VAL A 126 -17.39 -2.64 13.04
N PRO A 127 -17.47 -3.93 13.41
CA PRO A 127 -16.48 -4.55 14.28
C PRO A 127 -15.08 -4.56 13.63
N PHE A 128 -14.04 -4.28 14.43
CA PHE A 128 -12.65 -4.27 13.95
C PHE A 128 -12.26 -5.57 13.23
N ALA A 129 -12.63 -6.72 13.79
CA ALA A 129 -12.32 -8.02 13.18
C ALA A 129 -12.95 -8.21 11.79
N ARG A 130 -14.18 -7.71 11.56
CA ARG A 130 -14.79 -7.72 10.21
C ARG A 130 -14.02 -6.83 9.25
N ALA A 131 -13.52 -5.70 9.73
CA ALA A 131 -12.76 -4.78 8.91
C ALA A 131 -11.41 -5.37 8.48
N VAL A 132 -10.64 -5.90 9.42
CA VAL A 132 -9.36 -6.55 9.09
C VAL A 132 -9.57 -7.75 8.17
N LEU A 133 -10.61 -8.57 8.39
CA LEU A 133 -10.91 -9.70 7.50
C LEU A 133 -11.20 -9.27 6.05
N ALA A 134 -11.90 -8.15 5.85
CA ALA A 134 -12.24 -7.67 4.51
C ALA A 134 -11.03 -7.16 3.72
N SER A 135 -10.00 -6.65 4.39
CA SER A 135 -8.77 -6.11 3.76
C SER A 135 -7.62 -7.12 3.75
N CYS A 136 -7.47 -7.95 4.77
CA CYS A 136 -6.34 -8.86 4.93
C CYS A 136 -6.67 -10.31 4.59
N GLY A 137 -7.96 -10.69 4.57
CA GLY A 137 -8.38 -12.08 4.37
C GLY A 137 -8.25 -12.98 5.60
N GLU A 138 -7.70 -12.44 6.69
CA GLU A 138 -7.49 -13.15 7.96
C GLU A 138 -7.98 -12.27 9.13
N PRO A 139 -8.38 -12.87 10.28
CA PRO A 139 -8.76 -12.11 11.46
C PRO A 139 -7.56 -11.32 12.03
N PRO A 140 -7.82 -10.23 12.78
CA PRO A 140 -6.74 -9.44 13.35
C PRO A 140 -6.00 -10.23 14.44
N THR A 141 -4.72 -9.92 14.60
CA THR A 141 -3.88 -10.39 15.72
C THR A 141 -2.97 -9.26 16.20
N PRO A 142 -2.58 -9.23 17.49
CA PRO A 142 -1.60 -8.26 17.98
C PRO A 142 -0.21 -8.53 17.35
N SER A 143 0.64 -7.51 17.29
CA SER A 143 2.01 -7.62 16.79
C SER A 143 2.95 -8.19 17.86
N VAL A 144 3.93 -8.97 17.41
CA VAL A 144 4.95 -9.63 18.25
C VAL A 144 6.34 -9.09 17.84
N PRO A 145 6.79 -7.98 18.45
CA PRO A 145 8.05 -7.32 18.05
C PRO A 145 9.30 -8.03 18.57
N GLU A 146 9.18 -8.91 19.57
CA GLU A 146 10.31 -9.47 20.34
C GLU A 146 11.39 -10.10 19.46
N PRO A 147 11.08 -10.98 18.47
CA PRO A 147 12.12 -11.58 17.63
C PRO A 147 12.92 -10.56 16.83
N LYS A 148 12.27 -9.49 16.33
CA LYS A 148 12.94 -8.42 15.57
C LYS A 148 13.80 -7.57 16.49
N ARG A 149 13.34 -7.29 17.72
CA ARG A 149 14.09 -6.58 18.75
C ARG A 149 15.33 -7.35 19.21
N GLU A 150 15.20 -8.64 19.45
CA GLU A 150 16.31 -9.53 19.82
C GLU A 150 17.38 -9.54 18.73
N ARG A 151 16.96 -9.64 17.46
CA ARG A 151 17.89 -9.56 16.33
C ARG A 151 18.58 -8.21 16.24
N LEU A 152 17.86 -7.10 16.44
CA LEU A 152 18.45 -5.76 16.48
C LEU A 152 19.46 -5.59 17.62
N ALA A 153 19.13 -6.07 18.82
CA ALA A 153 20.03 -6.04 19.97
C ALA A 153 21.32 -6.83 19.69
N ALA A 154 21.21 -8.01 19.07
CA ALA A 154 22.36 -8.79 18.65
C ALA A 154 23.22 -8.08 17.58
N LEU A 155 22.60 -7.45 16.58
CA LEU A 155 23.32 -6.70 15.53
C LEU A 155 24.03 -5.46 16.07
N LEU A 156 23.44 -4.79 17.06
CA LEU A 156 24.01 -3.61 17.72
C LEU A 156 24.93 -3.96 18.89
N ALA A 157 25.05 -5.24 19.26
CA ALA A 157 25.83 -5.73 20.39
C ALA A 157 25.48 -5.04 21.72
N VAL A 158 24.18 -4.90 22.00
CA VAL A 158 23.66 -4.28 23.24
C VAL A 158 22.66 -5.19 23.94
N ASP A 159 22.47 -4.99 25.24
CA ASP A 159 21.42 -5.66 26.00
C ASP A 159 20.02 -5.13 25.59
N PRO A 160 18.96 -5.95 25.69
CA PRO A 160 17.60 -5.55 25.31
C PRO A 160 17.07 -4.29 26.04
N GLY A 161 17.58 -4.01 27.24
CA GLY A 161 17.23 -2.82 28.02
C GLY A 161 17.77 -1.51 27.42
N ASP A 162 18.91 -1.58 26.73
CA ASP A 162 19.59 -0.41 26.13
C ASP A 162 19.26 -0.22 24.64
N LEU A 163 18.48 -1.14 24.07
CA LEU A 163 18.18 -1.20 22.64
C LEU A 163 17.62 0.11 22.08
N ALA A 164 16.72 0.78 22.79
CA ALA A 164 16.12 2.03 22.31
C ALA A 164 17.16 3.17 22.17
N ALA A 165 18.07 3.28 23.14
CA ALA A 165 19.15 4.26 23.10
C ALA A 165 20.17 3.91 21.99
N ALA A 166 20.50 2.63 21.84
CA ALA A 166 21.39 2.15 20.79
C ALA A 166 20.84 2.41 19.38
N VAL A 167 19.55 2.17 19.16
CA VAL A 167 18.87 2.48 17.88
C VAL A 167 18.86 3.98 17.61
N ALA A 168 18.60 4.80 18.63
CA ALA A 168 18.63 6.26 18.48
C ALA A 168 20.03 6.77 18.09
N ALA A 169 21.08 6.27 18.75
CA ALA A 169 22.47 6.57 18.40
C ALA A 169 22.83 6.09 16.98
N TRP A 170 22.48 4.84 16.65
CA TRP A 170 22.73 4.25 15.32
C TRP A 170 22.07 5.06 14.20
N ARG A 171 20.82 5.51 14.39
CA ARG A 171 20.11 6.40 13.43
C ARG A 171 20.82 7.74 13.32
N GLY A 172 21.18 8.36 14.45
CA GLY A 172 21.84 9.66 14.51
C GLY A 172 23.14 9.72 13.71
N ASP A 173 23.97 8.68 13.82
CA ASP A 173 25.24 8.57 13.09
C ASP A 173 25.08 8.38 11.58
N ARG A 174 23.88 8.06 11.11
CA ARG A 174 23.58 7.62 9.73
C ARG A 174 22.51 8.46 9.05
N LEU A 175 22.14 9.61 9.59
CA LEU A 175 21.09 10.44 9.00
C LEU A 175 21.45 10.84 7.57
N VAL A 176 20.47 10.74 6.67
CA VAL A 176 20.56 11.25 5.31
C VAL A 176 20.53 12.78 5.38
N PRO A 177 21.59 13.49 4.93
CA PRO A 177 21.54 14.94 4.84
C PRO A 177 20.47 15.36 3.83
N ARG A 178 19.61 16.33 4.16
CA ARG A 178 18.54 16.83 3.28
C ARG A 178 18.99 17.09 1.84
N ARG A 179 20.16 17.73 1.68
CA ARG A 179 20.76 18.03 0.35
C ARG A 179 21.17 16.81 -0.46
N ALA A 180 21.36 15.65 0.19
CA ALA A 180 21.83 14.41 -0.41
C ALA A 180 20.69 13.44 -0.76
N ILE A 181 19.44 13.70 -0.32
CA ILE A 181 18.28 12.82 -0.55
C ILE A 181 18.15 12.47 -2.04
N ARG A 182 18.14 13.47 -2.94
CA ARG A 182 17.96 13.24 -4.38
C ARG A 182 19.09 12.41 -4.99
N SER A 183 20.34 12.70 -4.64
CA SER A 183 21.49 11.96 -5.16
C SER A 183 21.54 10.52 -4.63
N LEU A 184 21.22 10.31 -3.35
CA LEU A 184 21.18 8.99 -2.74
C LEU A 184 20.02 8.16 -3.28
N ALA A 185 18.84 8.75 -3.48
CA ALA A 185 17.73 8.10 -4.14
C ALA A 185 18.12 7.57 -5.53
N GLY A 186 18.76 8.42 -6.35
CA GLY A 186 19.23 8.02 -7.67
C GLY A 186 20.25 6.88 -7.63
N ALA A 187 21.17 6.91 -6.66
CA ALA A 187 22.15 5.84 -6.46
C ALA A 187 21.48 4.51 -6.06
N PHE A 188 20.60 4.54 -5.05
CA PHE A 188 19.87 3.35 -4.62
C PHE A 188 18.96 2.78 -5.71
N ILE A 189 18.29 3.63 -6.49
CA ILE A 189 17.48 3.16 -7.62
C ILE A 189 18.34 2.43 -8.65
N ALA A 190 19.50 2.98 -9.02
CA ALA A 190 20.39 2.34 -9.98
C ALA A 190 20.93 0.99 -9.47
N GLU A 191 21.31 0.94 -8.19
CA GLU A 191 21.80 -0.28 -7.55
C GLU A 191 20.70 -1.37 -7.45
N LEU A 192 19.53 -1.00 -6.91
CA LEU A 192 18.38 -1.89 -6.76
C LEU A 192 17.86 -2.37 -8.12
N ASP A 193 17.88 -1.53 -9.15
CA ASP A 193 17.52 -1.94 -10.50
C ASP A 193 18.49 -2.98 -11.07
N ALA A 194 19.80 -2.77 -10.90
CA ALA A 194 20.83 -3.74 -11.32
C ALA A 194 20.73 -5.07 -10.54
N HIS A 195 20.26 -5.01 -9.31
CA HIS A 195 19.91 -6.18 -8.50
C HIS A 195 18.66 -6.89 -9.04
N CYS A 196 17.59 -6.16 -9.36
CA CYS A 196 16.38 -6.73 -9.97
C CYS A 196 16.65 -7.41 -11.31
N GLN A 197 17.55 -6.86 -12.13
CA GLN A 197 17.98 -7.50 -13.38
C GLN A 197 18.59 -8.90 -13.15
N ARG A 198 19.26 -9.10 -12.02
CA ARG A 198 19.91 -10.37 -11.65
C ARG A 198 19.00 -11.34 -10.92
N HIS A 199 18.11 -10.83 -10.07
CA HIS A 199 17.40 -11.64 -9.07
C HIS A 199 15.88 -11.67 -9.22
N LEU A 200 15.29 -10.75 -10.01
CA LEU A 200 13.85 -10.71 -10.28
C LEU A 200 13.54 -11.07 -11.73
N LEU A 201 14.13 -10.33 -12.69
CA LEU A 201 13.79 -10.49 -14.11
C LEU A 201 13.96 -11.91 -14.65
N PRO A 202 14.99 -12.70 -14.28
CA PRO A 202 15.13 -14.07 -14.78
C PRO A 202 13.95 -14.99 -14.43
N HIS A 203 13.16 -14.63 -13.42
CA HIS A 203 11.97 -15.38 -13.02
C HIS A 203 10.70 -14.88 -13.71
N LEU A 204 10.70 -13.66 -14.26
CA LEU A 204 9.56 -13.10 -14.97
C LEU A 204 9.59 -13.47 -16.46
N PRO A 205 8.42 -13.54 -17.14
CA PRO A 205 8.38 -13.74 -18.58
C PRO A 205 9.13 -12.65 -19.36
N ALA A 206 9.81 -13.03 -20.44
CA ALA A 206 10.67 -12.13 -21.23
C ALA A 206 9.98 -10.84 -21.70
N ARG A 207 8.66 -10.89 -21.98
CA ARG A 207 7.87 -9.70 -22.36
C ARG A 207 7.88 -8.58 -21.31
N LEU A 208 8.11 -8.92 -20.04
CA LEU A 208 8.15 -7.96 -18.94
C LEU A 208 9.54 -7.36 -18.69
N HIS A 209 10.61 -7.90 -19.31
CA HIS A 209 11.99 -7.50 -19.02
C HIS A 209 12.29 -6.06 -19.45
N ALA A 210 11.64 -5.60 -20.51
CA ALA A 210 11.82 -4.27 -21.08
C ALA A 210 10.94 -3.19 -20.43
N VAL A 211 10.08 -3.56 -19.47
CA VAL A 211 9.20 -2.59 -18.80
C VAL A 211 10.04 -1.64 -17.93
N PRO A 212 9.94 -0.31 -18.12
CA PRO A 212 10.56 0.67 -17.23
C PRO A 212 9.96 0.54 -15.83
N ARG A 213 10.76 0.02 -14.89
CA ARG A 213 10.34 -0.29 -13.52
C ARG A 213 10.86 0.69 -12.46
N ALA A 214 11.63 1.68 -12.89
CA ALA A 214 12.24 2.72 -12.07
C ALA A 214 12.02 4.13 -12.66
N ASN A 215 11.02 4.30 -13.54
CA ASN A 215 10.74 5.57 -14.19
C ASN A 215 9.99 6.52 -13.24
N ILE A 216 10.73 7.05 -12.28
CA ILE A 216 10.20 7.89 -11.20
C ILE A 216 10.90 9.24 -11.14
N GLU A 217 10.13 10.30 -10.90
CA GLU A 217 10.66 11.63 -10.61
C GLU A 217 10.52 11.96 -9.11
N PHE A 218 11.62 12.35 -8.46
CA PHE A 218 11.58 12.82 -7.07
C PHE A 218 11.21 14.31 -7.00
N LEU A 219 10.08 14.58 -6.35
CA LEU A 219 9.57 15.92 -6.12
C LEU A 219 9.75 16.27 -4.63
N PRO A 220 10.53 17.31 -4.28
CA PRO A 220 10.58 17.75 -2.89
C PRO A 220 9.27 18.44 -2.52
N ILE A 221 8.71 18.09 -1.37
CA ILE A 221 7.57 18.79 -0.76
C ILE A 221 7.96 19.28 0.64
N GLU A 222 7.38 20.40 1.06
CA GLU A 222 7.50 20.95 2.41
C GLU A 222 6.13 20.89 3.10
N ASP A 223 6.11 20.73 4.42
CA ASP A 223 4.92 20.79 5.28
C ASP A 223 3.79 19.78 4.99
N ALA A 224 4.10 18.66 4.32
CA ALA A 224 3.13 17.59 4.11
C ALA A 224 2.91 16.76 5.38
N TRP A 225 1.67 16.29 5.58
CA TRP A 225 1.30 15.41 6.70
C TRP A 225 1.88 13.98 6.58
N PHE A 226 2.52 13.66 5.45
CA PHE A 226 3.21 12.41 5.20
C PHE A 226 4.72 12.61 4.98
N SER A 227 5.48 11.53 5.22
CA SER A 227 6.95 11.50 5.06
C SER A 227 7.38 11.35 3.60
N GLY A 228 6.58 10.64 2.82
CA GLY A 228 6.67 10.59 1.37
C GLY A 228 5.41 9.96 0.79
N SER A 229 5.18 10.19 -0.50
CA SER A 229 4.07 9.60 -1.25
C SER A 229 4.55 9.22 -2.65
N MET A 230 4.45 7.95 -2.96
CA MET A 230 4.57 7.46 -4.33
C MET A 230 3.25 7.69 -5.06
N ASN A 231 3.33 8.32 -6.22
CA ASN A 231 2.20 8.61 -7.08
C ASN A 231 2.42 7.96 -8.44
N TYR A 232 1.81 6.82 -8.67
CA TYR A 232 1.81 6.21 -9.99
C TYR A 232 0.71 6.85 -10.85
N LEU A 233 1.12 7.63 -11.84
CA LEU A 233 0.20 8.32 -12.72
C LEU A 233 -0.21 7.41 -13.87
N GLY A 234 0.77 6.82 -14.55
CA GLY A 234 0.61 5.91 -15.69
C GLY A 234 -0.25 6.41 -16.86
N ARG A 235 -0.58 7.70 -17.02
CA ARG A 235 -1.51 8.18 -18.06
C ARG A 235 -0.81 8.54 -19.36
N ALA A 236 0.45 8.98 -19.31
CA ALA A 236 1.20 9.36 -20.51
C ALA A 236 1.38 8.19 -21.49
N ARG A 237 1.32 8.51 -22.79
CA ARG A 237 1.44 7.57 -23.91
C ARG A 237 2.39 8.14 -24.96
N ASP A 238 3.11 7.27 -25.66
CA ASP A 238 3.85 7.65 -26.86
C ASP A 238 2.95 7.75 -28.10
N ALA A 239 3.51 8.13 -29.24
CA ALA A 239 2.78 8.25 -30.51
C ALA A 239 2.16 6.93 -31.00
N ALA A 240 2.67 5.77 -30.53
CA ALA A 240 2.13 4.46 -30.83
C ALA A 240 1.09 3.99 -29.80
N GLY A 241 0.74 4.83 -28.82
CA GLY A 241 -0.20 4.50 -27.76
C GLY A 241 0.37 3.60 -26.67
N ARG A 242 1.70 3.43 -26.60
CA ARG A 242 2.35 2.63 -25.56
C ARG A 242 2.50 3.46 -24.27
N PRO A 243 2.32 2.84 -23.10
CA PRO A 243 2.51 3.52 -21.82
C PRO A 243 3.94 4.02 -21.63
N LEU A 244 4.06 5.21 -21.03
CA LEU A 244 5.34 5.80 -20.60
C LEU A 244 5.65 5.54 -19.12
N TYR A 245 4.77 4.85 -18.38
CA TYR A 245 4.99 4.41 -16.99
C TYR A 245 5.41 5.56 -16.06
N GLU A 246 4.72 6.69 -16.16
CA GLU A 246 5.02 7.88 -15.34
C GLU A 246 4.66 7.65 -13.87
N ALA A 247 5.65 7.85 -13.00
CA ALA A 247 5.48 7.89 -11.56
C ALA A 247 6.25 9.08 -10.97
N THR A 248 5.77 9.61 -9.85
CA THR A 248 6.49 10.60 -9.05
C THR A 248 6.60 10.11 -7.62
N TYR A 249 7.64 10.56 -6.91
CA TYR A 249 7.78 10.37 -5.48
C TYR A 249 7.90 11.74 -4.82
N GLU A 250 6.87 12.12 -4.07
CA GLU A 250 6.90 13.32 -3.28
C GLU A 250 7.58 13.01 -1.95
N ILE A 251 8.76 13.53 -1.69
CA ILE A 251 9.49 13.31 -0.45
C ILE A 251 9.43 14.55 0.43
N ASN A 252 9.00 14.36 1.68
CA ASN A 252 9.01 15.43 2.65
C ASN A 252 10.46 15.80 2.97
N ALA A 253 10.85 17.02 2.66
CA ALA A 253 12.22 17.47 2.81
C ALA A 253 12.68 17.58 4.27
N SER A 254 11.74 17.50 5.23
CA SER A 254 11.99 17.44 6.68
C SER A 254 12.16 16.01 7.21
N LEU A 255 12.10 14.99 6.35
CA LEU A 255 12.22 13.60 6.75
C LEU A 255 13.61 13.31 7.35
N GLU A 256 13.64 13.03 8.66
CA GLU A 256 14.79 12.43 9.32
C GLU A 256 14.75 10.91 9.12
N ILE A 257 15.69 10.39 8.33
CA ILE A 257 15.79 8.97 8.01
C ILE A 257 17.26 8.57 7.93
N SER A 258 17.60 7.37 8.44
CA SER A 258 18.94 6.83 8.29
C SER A 258 19.18 6.34 6.85
N VAL A 259 20.43 6.31 6.41
CA VAL A 259 20.81 5.82 5.06
C VAL A 259 20.25 4.41 4.77
N PRO A 260 20.32 3.43 5.69
CA PRO A 260 19.78 2.09 5.41
C PRO A 260 18.24 2.03 5.42
N GLU A 261 17.56 2.77 6.30
CA GLU A 261 16.09 2.92 6.24
C GLU A 261 15.67 3.60 4.94
N PHE A 262 16.47 4.52 4.40
CA PHE A 262 16.21 5.18 3.12
C PHE A 262 16.39 4.23 1.93
N ALA A 263 17.39 3.34 1.95
CA ALA A 263 17.52 2.29 0.95
C ALA A 263 16.28 1.38 0.93
N GLN A 264 15.80 0.99 2.11
CA GLN A 264 14.56 0.22 2.22
C GLN A 264 13.36 1.00 1.68
N LEU A 265 13.21 2.27 2.02
CA LEU A 265 12.14 3.13 1.50
C LEU A 265 12.16 3.20 -0.03
N VAL A 266 13.34 3.41 -0.62
CA VAL A 266 13.50 3.42 -2.08
C VAL A 266 13.10 2.08 -2.70
N SER A 267 13.47 0.96 -2.07
CA SER A 267 13.08 -0.37 -2.58
C SER A 267 11.57 -0.60 -2.51
N HIS A 268 10.93 -0.17 -1.41
CA HIS A 268 9.50 -0.30 -1.14
C HIS A 268 8.68 0.53 -2.12
N GLU A 269 9.07 1.77 -2.36
CA GLU A 269 8.29 2.71 -3.15
C GLU A 269 8.57 2.57 -4.66
N VAL A 270 9.82 2.25 -5.03
CA VAL A 270 10.28 2.34 -6.41
C VAL A 270 10.53 0.96 -7.01
N VAL A 271 11.66 0.34 -6.66
CA VAL A 271 12.16 -0.85 -7.35
C VAL A 271 12.78 -1.84 -6.36
N PRO A 272 12.27 -3.10 -6.29
CA PRO A 272 11.17 -3.69 -7.05
C PRO A 272 9.75 -3.49 -6.46
N GLY A 273 9.53 -2.50 -5.59
CA GLY A 273 8.27 -2.30 -4.88
C GLY A 273 7.11 -1.73 -5.73
N HIS A 274 6.46 -0.68 -5.25
CA HIS A 274 5.20 -0.19 -5.82
C HIS A 274 5.31 0.23 -7.30
N VAL A 275 6.25 1.10 -7.68
CA VAL A 275 6.39 1.53 -9.08
C VAL A 275 6.64 0.35 -10.02
N THR A 276 7.49 -0.59 -9.60
CA THR A 276 7.72 -1.82 -10.37
C THR A 276 6.43 -2.63 -10.53
N THR A 277 5.71 -2.87 -9.43
CA THR A 277 4.44 -3.62 -9.46
C THR A 277 3.45 -2.97 -10.41
N PHE A 278 3.25 -1.65 -10.29
CA PHE A 278 2.24 -0.95 -11.07
C PHE A 278 2.64 -0.80 -12.54
N ALA A 279 3.94 -0.66 -12.85
CA ALA A 279 4.43 -0.67 -14.21
C ALA A 279 4.19 -2.02 -14.91
N LEU A 280 4.42 -3.13 -14.20
CA LEU A 280 4.15 -4.46 -14.72
C LEU A 280 2.65 -4.70 -14.93
N LEU A 281 1.80 -4.33 -13.98
CA LEU A 281 0.35 -4.41 -14.12
C LEU A 281 -0.16 -3.53 -15.27
N GLN A 282 0.36 -2.31 -15.40
CA GLN A 282 0.02 -1.45 -16.53
C GLN A 282 0.42 -2.08 -17.87
N HIS A 283 1.61 -2.68 -17.95
CA HIS A 283 2.05 -3.35 -19.17
C HIS A 283 1.14 -4.53 -19.53
N LEU A 284 0.82 -5.38 -18.55
CA LEU A 284 -0.08 -6.52 -18.73
C LEU A 284 -1.49 -6.10 -19.16
N TYR A 285 -2.02 -5.00 -18.60
CA TYR A 285 -3.28 -4.40 -19.05
C TYR A 285 -3.19 -3.90 -20.49
N HIS A 286 -2.10 -3.22 -20.86
CA HIS A 286 -1.86 -2.76 -22.23
C HIS A 286 -1.79 -3.92 -23.24
N LEU A 287 -1.26 -5.07 -22.83
CA LEU A 287 -1.27 -6.30 -23.63
C LEU A 287 -2.64 -7.01 -23.65
N GLY A 288 -3.61 -6.57 -22.85
CA GLY A 288 -4.92 -7.21 -22.72
C GLY A 288 -4.91 -8.52 -21.93
N GLU A 289 -3.88 -8.75 -21.12
CA GLU A 289 -3.69 -10.01 -20.37
C GLU A 289 -4.38 -10.00 -19.00
N ILE A 290 -4.65 -8.81 -18.43
CA ILE A 290 -5.38 -8.63 -17.18
C ILE A 290 -6.48 -7.58 -17.34
N GLY A 291 -7.47 -7.65 -16.45
CA GLY A 291 -8.67 -6.82 -16.53
C GLY A 291 -8.46 -5.35 -16.14
N PHE A 292 -9.50 -4.54 -16.39
CA PHE A 292 -9.54 -3.13 -16.06
C PHE A 292 -9.30 -2.83 -14.57
N GLU A 293 -9.71 -3.73 -13.68
CA GLU A 293 -9.48 -3.61 -12.23
C GLU A 293 -8.00 -3.45 -11.86
N ALA A 294 -7.06 -3.93 -12.69
CA ALA A 294 -5.64 -3.71 -12.48
C ALA A 294 -5.21 -2.24 -12.63
N THR A 295 -6.03 -1.42 -13.28
CA THR A 295 -5.73 -0.01 -13.61
C THR A 295 -6.03 0.97 -12.49
N VAL A 296 -6.75 0.50 -11.46
CA VAL A 296 -7.20 1.28 -10.31
C VAL A 296 -6.78 0.56 -9.04
N GLN A 297 -5.50 0.72 -8.67
CA GLN A 297 -5.00 0.17 -7.43
C GLN A 297 -5.75 0.81 -6.26
N THR A 298 -6.30 -0.03 -5.38
CA THR A 298 -7.30 0.40 -4.40
C THR A 298 -6.81 0.08 -2.99
N MET A 299 -6.54 1.12 -2.21
CA MET A 299 -6.19 1.01 -0.80
C MET A 299 -7.34 0.40 0.01
N ASN A 300 -7.04 -0.12 1.22
CA ASN A 300 -8.02 -0.75 2.11
C ASN A 300 -8.63 -2.07 1.57
N THR A 301 -7.96 -2.73 0.63
CA THR A 301 -8.42 -3.99 -0.01
C THR A 301 -7.43 -5.13 0.17
N ARG A 302 -7.84 -6.35 -0.18
CA ARG A 302 -6.94 -7.51 -0.29
C ARG A 302 -5.82 -7.34 -1.32
N GLY A 303 -6.08 -6.56 -2.37
CA GLY A 303 -5.06 -6.18 -3.35
C GLY A 303 -3.99 -5.26 -2.74
N ALA A 304 -4.40 -4.32 -1.88
CA ALA A 304 -3.48 -3.48 -1.13
C ALA A 304 -2.61 -4.30 -0.17
N THR A 305 -3.20 -5.24 0.58
CA THR A 305 -2.43 -6.16 1.45
C THR A 305 -1.34 -6.91 0.68
N LEU A 306 -1.64 -7.41 -0.52
CA LEU A 306 -0.61 -8.04 -1.35
C LEU A 306 0.45 -7.02 -1.81
N SER A 307 0.04 -5.84 -2.28
CA SER A 307 0.94 -4.81 -2.77
C SER A 307 1.93 -4.33 -1.70
N GLU A 308 1.45 -4.09 -0.48
CA GLU A 308 2.30 -3.76 0.68
C GLU A 308 3.24 -4.93 1.03
N GLY A 309 2.75 -6.16 0.94
CA GLY A 309 3.58 -7.35 1.15
C GLY A 309 4.73 -7.48 0.16
N ILE A 310 4.49 -7.17 -1.11
CA ILE A 310 5.51 -7.12 -2.16
C ILE A 310 6.51 -6.00 -1.86
N ALA A 311 6.02 -4.79 -1.60
CA ALA A 311 6.83 -3.61 -1.34
C ALA A 311 7.74 -3.79 -0.10
N ASN A 312 7.22 -4.35 0.99
CA ASN A 312 8.00 -4.61 2.20
C ASN A 312 9.05 -5.72 2.05
N ASN A 313 8.84 -6.65 1.11
CA ASN A 313 9.83 -7.66 0.75
C ASN A 313 10.77 -7.20 -0.39
N ALA A 314 10.62 -5.98 -0.91
CA ALA A 314 11.27 -5.53 -2.13
C ALA A 314 12.80 -5.55 -2.04
N LEU A 315 13.40 -5.09 -0.94
CA LEU A 315 14.85 -5.15 -0.74
C LEU A 315 15.36 -6.60 -0.78
N LEU A 316 14.67 -7.52 -0.11
CA LEU A 316 15.02 -8.94 -0.12
C LEU A 316 14.86 -9.55 -1.53
N ILE A 317 13.84 -9.15 -2.28
CA ILE A 317 13.64 -9.55 -3.69
C ILE A 317 14.80 -9.04 -4.56
N ALA A 318 15.19 -7.77 -4.40
CA ALA A 318 16.30 -7.18 -5.14
C ALA A 318 17.59 -7.97 -4.90
N HIS A 319 17.90 -8.29 -3.64
CA HIS A 319 19.09 -9.06 -3.30
C HIS A 319 18.99 -10.57 -3.59
N GLY A 320 17.81 -11.07 -4.00
CA GLY A 320 17.61 -12.49 -4.30
C GLY A 320 17.65 -13.40 -3.07
N VAL A 321 17.37 -12.86 -1.88
CA VAL A 321 17.45 -13.56 -0.58
C VAL A 321 16.10 -13.63 0.10
N THR A 322 15.88 -14.56 1.03
CA THR A 322 14.57 -14.80 1.66
C THR A 322 14.51 -14.44 3.14
N GLY A 323 15.67 -14.37 3.79
CA GLY A 323 15.89 -13.94 5.16
C GLY A 323 16.66 -12.62 5.24
N ILE A 324 16.47 -11.93 6.36
CA ILE A 324 17.14 -10.64 6.63
C ILE A 324 18.63 -10.89 6.86
N GLU A 325 18.96 -11.97 7.56
CA GLU A 325 20.32 -12.41 7.88
C GLU A 325 21.19 -12.70 6.64
N GLU A 326 20.56 -12.94 5.49
CA GLU A 326 21.22 -13.18 4.21
C GLU A 326 21.62 -11.88 3.48
N LEU A 327 21.13 -10.72 3.93
CA LEU A 327 21.55 -9.44 3.37
C LEU A 327 23.06 -9.20 3.66
N PRO A 328 23.79 -8.65 2.68
CA PRO A 328 25.26 -8.61 2.72
C PRO A 328 25.83 -7.64 3.76
N ASP A 329 25.04 -6.66 4.19
CA ASP A 329 25.46 -5.58 5.09
C ASP A 329 24.61 -5.58 6.37
N PRO A 330 25.21 -5.70 7.56
CA PRO A 330 24.52 -5.53 8.83
C PRO A 330 23.70 -4.24 8.94
N ASP A 331 24.14 -3.13 8.34
CA ASP A 331 23.38 -1.88 8.37
C ASP A 331 22.09 -1.97 7.54
N LEU A 332 22.09 -2.70 6.41
CA LEU A 332 20.87 -3.00 5.67
C LEU A 332 19.93 -3.93 6.47
N GLN A 333 20.48 -4.88 7.22
CA GLN A 333 19.69 -5.73 8.11
C GLN A 333 18.98 -4.90 9.19
N ILE A 334 19.71 -3.99 9.83
CA ILE A 334 19.16 -3.08 10.85
C ILE A 334 18.09 -2.17 10.24
N GLY A 335 18.38 -1.53 9.10
CA GLY A 335 17.44 -0.65 8.41
C GLY A 335 16.13 -1.36 8.05
N LEU A 336 16.21 -2.58 7.51
CA LEU A 336 15.04 -3.39 7.20
C LEU A 336 14.27 -3.78 8.47
N LEU A 337 14.94 -4.24 9.53
CA LEU A 337 14.28 -4.60 10.80
C LEU A 337 13.53 -3.42 11.42
N LEU A 338 14.10 -2.21 11.36
CA LEU A 338 13.45 -0.99 11.86
C LEU A 338 12.22 -0.61 11.02
N ALA A 339 12.27 -0.79 9.69
CA ALA A 339 11.10 -0.60 8.83
C ALA A 339 10.00 -1.63 9.14
N LEU A 340 10.36 -2.90 9.33
CA LEU A 340 9.40 -3.95 9.67
C LEU A 340 8.76 -3.73 11.06
N LEU A 341 9.53 -3.26 12.05
CA LEU A 341 8.98 -2.88 13.35
C LEU A 341 8.01 -1.70 13.24
N GLN A 342 8.22 -0.76 12.31
CA GLN A 342 7.25 0.29 12.05
C GLN A 342 5.94 -0.27 11.48
N ASP A 343 5.99 -1.28 10.60
CA ASP A 343 4.78 -1.92 10.09
C ASP A 343 4.04 -2.71 11.17
N ASP A 344 4.80 -3.38 12.04
CA ASP A 344 4.24 -3.98 13.25
C ASP A 344 3.58 -2.92 14.15
N ALA A 345 4.16 -1.71 14.25
CA ALA A 345 3.60 -0.59 14.99
C ALA A 345 2.30 -0.07 14.38
N LYS A 346 2.18 -0.02 13.04
CA LYS A 346 0.94 0.34 12.34
C LYS A 346 -0.18 -0.62 12.73
N ASN A 347 0.07 -1.93 12.62
CA ASN A 347 -0.90 -2.95 13.01
C ASN A 347 -1.22 -2.88 14.52
N GLN A 348 -0.21 -2.72 15.38
CA GLN A 348 -0.42 -2.67 16.82
C GLN A 348 -1.23 -1.43 17.23
N ALA A 349 -1.00 -0.28 16.59
CA ALA A 349 -1.79 0.92 16.81
C ALA A 349 -3.27 0.67 16.49
N ALA A 350 -3.56 0.07 15.34
CA ALA A 350 -4.90 -0.34 14.95
C ALA A 350 -5.55 -1.30 15.98
N TRP A 351 -4.83 -2.33 16.40
CA TRP A 351 -5.28 -3.29 17.41
C TRP A 351 -5.64 -2.60 18.73
N LEU A 352 -4.69 -1.88 19.33
CA LEU A 352 -4.90 -1.24 20.63
C LEU A 352 -6.04 -0.20 20.58
N THR A 353 -6.16 0.55 19.48
CA THR A 353 -7.22 1.54 19.32
C THR A 353 -8.61 0.91 19.13
N TRP A 354 -8.76 -0.08 18.23
CA TRP A 354 -10.09 -0.56 17.83
C TRP A 354 -10.52 -1.87 18.48
N GLN A 355 -9.57 -2.76 18.79
CA GLN A 355 -9.87 -4.03 19.47
C GLN A 355 -9.91 -3.84 20.98
N GLU A 356 -8.90 -3.16 21.53
CA GLU A 356 -8.76 -2.98 22.98
C GLU A 356 -9.37 -1.67 23.50
N GLY A 357 -9.67 -0.72 22.61
CA GLY A 357 -10.30 0.55 22.98
C GLY A 357 -9.38 1.52 23.73
N TRP A 358 -8.06 1.39 23.58
CA TRP A 358 -7.10 2.22 24.30
C TRP A 358 -7.06 3.65 23.76
N PRO A 359 -6.90 4.65 24.63
CA PRO A 359 -6.75 6.03 24.21
C PRO A 359 -5.35 6.30 23.64
N GLN A 360 -5.21 7.35 22.82
CA GLN A 360 -3.98 7.64 22.06
C GLN A 360 -2.75 7.79 22.96
N GLU A 361 -2.92 8.44 24.12
CA GLU A 361 -1.91 8.68 25.14
C GLU A 361 -1.33 7.40 25.77
N GLU A 362 -2.07 6.29 25.71
CA GLU A 362 -1.62 4.97 26.17
C GLU A 362 -1.02 4.15 25.02
N VAL A 363 -1.53 4.32 23.79
CA VAL A 363 -1.00 3.63 22.60
C VAL A 363 0.38 4.16 22.21
N ALA A 364 0.58 5.49 22.16
CA ALA A 364 1.84 6.07 21.67
C ALA A 364 3.09 5.60 22.45
N PRO A 365 3.09 5.53 23.80
CA PRO A 365 4.21 5.00 24.55
C PRO A 365 4.55 3.54 24.23
N VAL A 366 3.54 2.69 23.97
CA VAL A 366 3.76 1.29 23.55
C VAL A 366 4.49 1.25 22.22
N LEU A 367 4.05 2.04 21.24
CA LEU A 367 4.70 2.09 19.92
C LEU A 367 6.17 2.47 20.03
N ARG A 368 6.50 3.50 20.82
CA ARG A 368 7.89 3.92 21.04
C ARG A 368 8.73 2.86 21.73
N ARG A 369 8.20 2.30 22.82
CA ARG A 369 8.92 1.35 23.67
C ARG A 369 9.18 0.04 22.93
N ASP A 370 8.16 -0.53 22.32
CA ASP A 370 8.18 -1.91 21.82
C ASP A 370 8.53 -1.99 20.33
N PHE A 371 8.19 -0.96 19.54
CA PHE A 371 8.41 -0.95 18.10
C PHE A 371 9.47 0.05 17.65
N LEU A 372 10.10 0.75 18.60
CA LEU A 372 11.28 1.60 18.36
C LEU A 372 11.04 2.72 17.33
N VAL A 373 9.78 3.14 17.18
CA VAL A 373 9.42 4.30 16.36
C VAL A 373 9.73 5.60 17.12
N SER A 374 10.06 6.66 16.38
CA SER A 374 10.24 8.02 16.93
C SER A 374 8.96 8.53 17.62
N GLU A 375 9.07 9.54 18.49
CA GLU A 375 7.92 10.24 19.07
C GLU A 375 6.91 10.73 18.02
N GLU A 376 7.39 11.43 16.99
CA GLU A 376 6.55 11.95 15.92
C GLU A 376 5.74 10.84 15.23
N ARG A 377 6.42 9.77 14.79
CA ARG A 377 5.76 8.58 14.22
C ARG A 377 4.78 7.94 15.19
N ALA A 378 5.13 7.78 16.47
CA ALA A 378 4.23 7.21 17.45
C ALA A 378 2.93 8.01 17.58
N GLN A 379 3.02 9.35 17.65
CA GLN A 379 1.86 10.23 17.72
C GLN A 379 1.01 10.17 16.46
N LYS A 380 1.64 10.15 15.28
CA LYS A 380 0.94 10.04 14.01
C LYS A 380 0.21 8.71 13.87
N LEU A 381 0.89 7.60 14.19
CA LEU A 381 0.35 6.25 14.07
C LEU A 381 -0.80 6.02 15.04
N SER A 382 -0.65 6.39 16.32
CA SER A 382 -1.72 6.21 17.33
C SER A 382 -2.86 7.22 17.21
N GLY A 383 -2.61 8.38 16.59
CA GLY A 383 -3.57 9.46 16.41
C GLY A 383 -4.29 9.39 15.07
N ALA A 384 -3.96 10.30 14.16
CA ALA A 384 -4.67 10.51 12.91
C ALA A 384 -4.81 9.24 12.07
N TRP A 385 -3.83 8.33 12.10
CA TRP A 385 -3.85 7.10 11.30
C TRP A 385 -4.70 6.01 11.96
N ALA A 386 -4.35 5.56 13.16
CA ALA A 386 -5.09 4.49 13.83
C ALA A 386 -6.53 4.89 14.13
N ARG A 387 -6.85 6.18 14.36
CA ARG A 387 -8.21 6.60 14.67
C ARG A 387 -9.05 6.90 13.42
N HIS A 388 -8.45 6.96 12.23
CA HIS A 388 -9.21 7.12 11.00
C HIS A 388 -10.02 5.83 10.72
N PRO A 389 -11.33 5.91 10.41
CA PRO A 389 -12.18 4.74 10.18
C PRO A 389 -11.64 3.74 9.16
N LEU A 390 -11.19 4.21 7.98
CA LEU A 390 -10.57 3.36 6.97
C LEU A 390 -9.15 2.95 7.35
N MET A 391 -8.22 3.91 7.48
CA MET A 391 -6.81 3.59 7.71
C MET A 391 -6.62 2.67 8.93
N GLY A 392 -7.21 3.03 10.07
CA GLY A 392 -7.03 2.30 11.31
C GLY A 392 -7.67 0.91 11.35
N ARG A 393 -8.73 0.65 10.58
CA ARG A 393 -9.43 -0.64 10.62
C ARG A 393 -9.17 -1.53 9.41
N LEU A 394 -8.73 -0.95 8.29
CA LEU A 394 -8.49 -1.66 7.04
C LEU A 394 -7.03 -1.60 6.62
N TYR A 395 -6.45 -0.40 6.49
CA TYR A 395 -5.16 -0.26 5.81
C TYR A 395 -3.93 -0.53 6.69
N LEU A 396 -3.90 -0.06 7.94
CA LEU A 396 -2.74 -0.28 8.82
C LEU A 396 -2.43 -1.78 9.04
N PRO A 397 -3.44 -2.67 9.20
CA PRO A 397 -3.20 -4.11 9.25
C PRO A 397 -2.62 -4.71 7.96
N CYS A 398 -2.91 -4.13 6.78
CA CYS A 398 -2.43 -4.62 5.48
C CYS A 398 -0.91 -4.77 5.44
N TYR A 399 -0.16 -3.80 6.01
CA TYR A 399 1.29 -3.78 5.97
C TYR A 399 1.91 -5.04 6.58
N ARG A 400 1.52 -5.39 7.81
CA ARG A 400 2.08 -6.57 8.49
C ARG A 400 1.55 -7.86 7.86
N ALA A 401 0.24 -7.95 7.64
CA ALA A 401 -0.38 -9.16 7.08
C ALA A 401 0.22 -9.52 5.71
N GLY A 402 0.37 -8.53 4.83
CA GLY A 402 1.01 -8.68 3.53
C GLY A 402 2.48 -9.09 3.65
N THR A 403 3.24 -8.38 4.49
CA THR A 403 4.67 -8.65 4.72
C THR A 403 4.90 -10.09 5.14
N GLU A 404 4.18 -10.55 6.17
CA GLU A 404 4.36 -11.87 6.77
C GLU A 404 3.99 -12.98 5.78
N LYS A 405 2.85 -12.84 5.10
CA LYS A 405 2.39 -13.80 4.09
C LYS A 405 3.38 -13.88 2.93
N VAL A 406 3.78 -12.76 2.32
CA VAL A 406 4.73 -12.77 1.19
C VAL A 406 6.09 -13.31 1.64
N ALA A 407 6.59 -12.94 2.81
CA ALA A 407 7.85 -13.48 3.33
C ALA A 407 7.78 -15.00 3.57
N ALA A 408 6.67 -15.52 4.12
CA ALA A 408 6.45 -16.94 4.30
C ALA A 408 6.39 -17.69 2.95
N LEU A 409 5.68 -17.13 1.98
CA LEU A 409 5.61 -17.69 0.62
C LEU A 409 6.98 -17.70 -0.06
N ARG A 410 7.80 -16.65 0.09
CA ARG A 410 9.15 -16.59 -0.48
C ARG A 410 10.11 -17.63 0.10
N ARG A 411 9.94 -18.00 1.38
CA ARG A 411 10.70 -19.09 2.01
C ARG A 411 10.24 -20.49 1.57
N ARG A 412 8.96 -20.63 1.23
CA ARG A 412 8.33 -21.91 0.86
C ARG A 412 8.43 -22.24 -0.62
N CYS A 413 8.14 -21.27 -1.47
CA CYS A 413 7.98 -21.43 -2.92
C CYS A 413 9.25 -21.04 -3.67
N ARG A 414 9.48 -21.62 -4.84
CA ARG A 414 10.60 -21.21 -5.68
C ARG A 414 10.34 -19.81 -6.28
N PRO A 415 11.39 -19.01 -6.55
CA PRO A 415 11.22 -17.70 -7.17
C PRO A 415 10.47 -17.72 -8.52
N ASP A 416 10.69 -18.74 -9.35
CA ASP A 416 10.02 -18.90 -10.65
C ASP A 416 8.54 -19.33 -10.54
N GLU A 417 8.11 -19.77 -9.36
CA GLU A 417 6.71 -20.05 -9.05
C GLU A 417 6.01 -18.79 -8.53
N LEU A 418 6.62 -18.13 -7.54
CA LEU A 418 5.99 -17.04 -6.80
C LEU A 418 6.09 -15.68 -7.50
N LEU A 419 7.27 -15.30 -8.01
CA LEU A 419 7.48 -13.94 -8.53
C LEU A 419 6.57 -13.62 -9.73
N PRO A 420 6.35 -14.53 -10.70
CA PRO A 420 5.36 -14.29 -11.75
C PRO A 420 3.93 -14.12 -11.23
N ALA A 421 3.56 -14.78 -10.13
CA ALA A 421 2.21 -14.68 -9.57
C ALA A 421 2.00 -13.33 -8.89
N VAL A 422 2.91 -12.91 -8.00
CA VAL A 422 2.76 -11.64 -7.25
C VAL A 422 2.89 -10.40 -8.13
N PHE A 423 3.62 -10.47 -9.25
CA PHE A 423 3.71 -9.39 -10.23
C PHE A 423 2.68 -9.47 -11.37
N GLY A 424 1.63 -10.28 -11.21
CA GLY A 424 0.46 -10.32 -12.10
C GLY A 424 0.64 -11.08 -13.42
N ALA A 425 1.83 -11.65 -13.68
CA ALA A 425 2.14 -12.34 -14.94
C ALA A 425 1.38 -13.66 -15.14
N ARG A 426 0.69 -14.15 -14.10
CA ARG A 426 -0.18 -15.33 -14.10
C ARG A 426 -1.67 -14.97 -13.89
N GLY A 427 -2.01 -13.69 -14.07
CA GLY A 427 -3.32 -13.14 -13.74
C GLY A 427 -3.25 -12.22 -12.53
N LEU A 428 -4.23 -11.32 -12.42
CA LEU A 428 -4.35 -10.44 -11.26
C LEU A 428 -4.83 -11.24 -10.05
N VAL A 429 -4.13 -11.07 -8.93
CA VAL A 429 -4.42 -11.74 -7.65
C VAL A 429 -4.38 -10.75 -6.50
N ASP A 430 -4.93 -11.19 -5.38
CA ASP A 430 -4.88 -10.53 -4.08
C ASP A 430 -4.25 -11.46 -3.04
N ILE A 431 -4.11 -11.01 -1.79
CA ILE A 431 -3.42 -11.78 -0.76
C ILE A 431 -4.04 -13.16 -0.47
N THR A 432 -5.33 -13.36 -0.79
CA THR A 432 -6.05 -14.61 -0.55
C THR A 432 -6.14 -15.51 -1.78
N THR A 433 -6.22 -14.93 -2.97
CA THR A 433 -6.30 -15.66 -4.25
C THR A 433 -4.92 -16.07 -4.77
N LEU A 434 -3.85 -15.47 -4.23
CA LEU A 434 -2.47 -15.83 -4.58
C LEU A 434 -2.17 -17.32 -4.33
N ASP A 435 -2.72 -17.92 -3.27
CA ASP A 435 -2.47 -19.33 -2.94
C ASP A 435 -2.98 -20.29 -4.02
N ASP A 436 -4.01 -19.92 -4.78
CA ASP A 436 -4.57 -20.74 -5.88
C ASP A 436 -3.58 -20.93 -7.05
N LEU A 437 -2.56 -20.07 -7.13
CA LEU A 437 -1.51 -20.11 -8.16
C LEU A 437 -0.22 -20.81 -7.72
N LEU A 438 -0.14 -21.21 -6.46
CA LEU A 438 1.08 -21.72 -5.84
C LEU A 438 0.97 -23.20 -5.51
N PRO A 439 2.09 -23.92 -5.39
CA PRO A 439 2.08 -25.29 -4.89
C PRO A 439 1.40 -25.36 -3.51
N PRO A 440 0.67 -26.46 -3.23
CA PRO A 440 0.05 -26.66 -1.92
C PRO A 440 1.11 -26.67 -0.80
N ALA A 441 0.66 -26.29 0.41
CA ALA A 441 1.52 -26.21 1.59
C ALA A 441 2.05 -27.56 2.07
#